data_AF-A0A523XWL0-F1
#
_entry.id   AF-A0A523XWL0-F1
#
_cell.length_a   1.000
_cell.length_b   1.000
_cell.length_c   1.000
_cell.angle_alpha   90.00
_cell.angle_beta   90.00
_cell.angle_gamma   90.00
#
_symmetry.space_group_name_H-M   'P 1'
#
loop_
_entity.id
_entity.type
_entity.pdbx_description
1 polymer ?
#
loop_
_entity_poly.entity_id
_entity_poly.type
_entity_poly.pdbx_seq_one_letter_code
_entity_poly.pdbx_strand_id
1 'polypeptide(L)' 'RQGTSRFEEYFERRSDPRGNVYYWLAGETPIKDGNPEADSIALKENKITITPIHYNLTCEKELRRFKSSAFSSWNI' A
#
# COMPACT_ATOMS: atom_id res chain seq x y z
N ARG A 1 -3.99 9.26 -10.35
CA ARG A 1 -4.67 8.51 -9.24
C ARG A 1 -3.59 7.98 -8.30
N GLN A 2 -3.93 7.67 -7.05
CA GLN A 2 -2.96 7.07 -6.12
C GLN A 2 -2.48 5.71 -6.65
N GLY A 3 -1.17 5.51 -6.75
CA GLY A 3 -0.57 4.23 -7.11
C GLY A 3 -0.78 3.14 -6.05
N THR A 4 -0.64 1.88 -6.46
CA THR A 4 -0.75 0.70 -5.57
C THR A 4 0.58 -0.03 -5.38
N SER A 5 1.70 0.64 -5.69
CA SER A 5 3.03 0.07 -5.51
C SER A 5 3.25 -0.35 -4.06
N ARG A 6 3.82 -1.54 -3.87
CA ARG A 6 4.16 -2.06 -2.54
C ARG A 6 5.63 -1.83 -2.27
N PHE A 7 5.94 -1.48 -1.03
CA PHE A 7 7.31 -1.49 -0.53
C PHE A 7 7.65 -2.95 -0.18
N GLU A 8 8.71 -3.48 -0.80
CA GLU A 8 9.24 -4.80 -0.50
C GLU A 8 10.26 -4.65 0.63
N GLU A 9 9.85 -5.05 1.83
CA GLU A 9 10.59 -4.84 3.08
C GLU A 9 11.59 -5.97 3.37
N TYR A 10 12.76 -5.60 3.88
CA TYR A 10 13.72 -6.52 4.49
C TYR A 10 14.44 -5.87 5.68
N PHE A 11 15.03 -6.67 6.56
CA PHE A 11 15.72 -6.18 7.75
C PHE A 11 17.23 -6.39 7.62
N GLU A 12 17.99 -5.31 7.61
CA GLU A 12 19.45 -5.36 7.62
C GLU A 12 19.96 -5.46 9.06
N ARG A 13 20.52 -6.62 9.42
CA ARG A 13 21.11 -6.86 10.74
C ARG A 13 22.48 -6.16 10.84
N ARG A 14 22.67 -5.37 11.89
CA ARG A 14 23.93 -4.72 12.23
C ARG A 14 24.29 -4.96 13.69
N SER A 15 25.55 -4.69 14.03
CA SER A 15 26.05 -4.69 15.40
C SER A 15 26.67 -3.33 15.71
N ASP A 16 26.41 -2.78 16.89
CA ASP A 16 27.08 -1.58 17.37
C ASP A 16 28.47 -1.92 17.96
N PRO A 17 29.35 -0.92 18.21
CA PRO A 17 30.65 -1.15 18.82
C PRO A 17 30.62 -1.74 20.25
N ARG A 18 29.46 -1.71 20.91
CA ARG A 18 29.24 -2.31 22.25
C ARG A 18 28.75 -3.76 22.16
N GLY A 19 28.57 -4.29 20.95
CA GLY A 19 28.11 -5.65 20.69
C GLY A 19 26.58 -5.82 20.63
N ASN A 20 25.79 -4.74 20.72
CA ASN A 20 24.33 -4.85 20.62
C ASN A 20 23.92 -5.03 19.15
N VAL A 21 23.01 -5.98 18.92
CA VAL A 21 22.43 -6.22 17.59
C VAL A 21 21.23 -5.31 17.39
N TYR A 22 21.17 -4.66 16.24
CA TYR A 22 20.01 -3.86 15.82
C TYR A 22 19.71 -4.11 14.35
N TYR A 23 18.49 -3.76 13.93
CA TYR A 23 18.01 -4.04 12.58
C TYR A 23 17.53 -2.74 11.95
N TRP A 24 18.00 -2.45 10.75
CA TRP A 24 17.42 -1.42 9.91
C TRP A 24 16.27 -2.01 9.11
N LEU A 25 15.10 -1.39 9.19
CA LEU A 25 14.06 -1.61 8.19
C LEU A 25 14.55 -0.97 6.88
N ALA A 26 14.80 -1.81 5.88
CA ALA A 26 15.20 -1.43 4.55
C ALA A 26 14.21 -2.04 3.55
N GLY A 27 14.34 -1.68 2.28
CA GLY A 27 13.45 -2.19 1.27
C GLY A 27 13.52 -1.38 -0.01
N GLU A 28 12.79 -1.86 -1.00
CA GLU A 28 12.73 -1.25 -2.32
C GLU A 28 11.27 -1.09 -2.73
N THR A 29 10.97 -0.06 -3.52
CA THR A 29 9.65 0.06 -4.17
C THR A 29 9.81 -0.33 -5.63
N PRO A 30 9.74 -1.63 -6.00
CA PRO A 30 9.82 -2.01 -7.38
C PRO A 30 8.67 -1.35 -8.13
N ILE A 31 8.98 -0.63 -9.22
CA ILE A 31 7.94 -0.16 -10.12
C ILE A 31 7.51 -1.35 -10.98
N LYS A 32 6.60 -2.16 -10.45
CA LYS A 32 5.86 -3.15 -11.25
C LYS A 32 4.89 -2.42 -12.17
N ASP A 33 4.62 -2.99 -13.35
CA ASP A 33 3.66 -2.47 -14.33
C ASP A 33 2.31 -2.21 -13.64
N GLY A 34 2.09 -0.95 -13.32
CA GLY A 34 0.96 -0.47 -12.55
C GLY A 34 -0.12 0.11 -13.45
N ASN A 35 -1.17 0.63 -12.83
CA ASN A 35 -2.14 1.46 -13.54
C ASN A 35 -1.40 2.62 -14.26
N PRO A 36 -1.56 2.81 -15.58
CA PRO A 36 -0.89 3.90 -16.32
C PRO A 36 -1.30 5.30 -15.82
N GLU A 37 -2.42 5.42 -15.11
CA GLU A 37 -2.88 6.66 -14.47
C GLU A 37 -2.33 6.87 -13.05
N ALA A 38 -1.41 6.01 -12.58
CA ALA A 38 -0.76 6.18 -11.29
C ALA A 38 0.12 7.44 -11.28
N ASP A 39 0.13 8.14 -10.16
CA ASP A 39 1.02 9.28 -9.89
C ASP A 39 2.49 8.97 -10.15
N SER A 40 2.96 7.78 -9.76
CA SER A 40 4.34 7.34 -9.99
C SER A 40 4.76 7.33 -11.47
N ILE A 41 3.83 7.07 -12.40
CA ILE A 41 4.11 7.08 -13.84
C ILE A 41 4.32 8.52 -14.32
N ALA A 42 3.42 9.44 -13.96
CA ALA A 42 3.56 10.85 -14.32
C ALA A 42 4.81 11.50 -13.70
N LEU A 43 5.19 11.10 -12.47
CA LEU A 43 6.43 11.54 -11.84
C LEU A 43 7.68 11.06 -12.60
N LYS A 44 7.71 9.82 -13.10
CA LYS A 44 8.81 9.33 -13.96
C LYS A 44 8.95 10.13 -15.25
N GLU A 45 7.86 10.73 -15.73
CA GLU A 45 7.84 11.61 -16.90
C GLU A 45 8.14 13.08 -16.58
N ASN A 46 8.64 13.39 -15.37
CA ASN A 46 8.96 14.74 -14.90
C ASN A 46 7.75 15.71 -14.90
N LYS A 47 6.54 15.19 -14.64
CA LYS A 47 5.31 16.00 -14.52
C LYS A 47 4.93 16.23 -13.06
N ILE A 48 4.22 17.33 -12.80
CA ILE A 48 3.56 17.57 -11.51
C ILE A 48 2.34 16.64 -11.41
N THR A 49 2.13 16.03 -10.24
CA THR A 49 0.96 15.20 -9.96
C THR A 49 0.09 15.82 -8.88
N ILE A 50 -1.22 15.78 -9.08
CA ILE A 50 -2.22 16.16 -8.08
C ILE A 50 -3.15 14.97 -7.91
N THR A 51 -3.09 14.33 -6.75
CA THR A 51 -3.91 13.16 -6.41
C THR A 51 -4.86 13.53 -5.27
N PRO A 52 -6.17 13.71 -5.55
CA PRO A 52 -7.16 13.89 -4.49
C PRO A 52 -7.21 12.62 -3.62
N ILE A 53 -6.96 12.77 -2.33
CA ILE A 53 -7.03 11.68 -1.34
C ILE A 53 -8.09 11.99 -0.29
N HIS A 54 -8.60 10.94 0.35
CA HIS A 54 -9.60 11.03 1.40
C HIS A 54 -9.13 10.23 2.62
N TYR A 55 -9.44 10.72 3.83
CA TYR A 55 -9.09 10.02 5.07
C TYR A 55 -9.95 8.78 5.33
N ASN A 56 -11.14 8.70 4.71
CA ASN A 56 -12.00 7.54 4.83
C ASN A 56 -11.44 6.38 3.99
N LEU A 57 -10.90 5.37 4.66
CA LEU A 57 -10.29 4.19 4.03
C LEU A 57 -11.29 3.06 3.75
N THR A 58 -12.59 3.29 3.93
CA THR A 58 -13.62 2.28 3.72
C THR A 58 -13.64 1.83 2.25
N CYS A 59 -13.47 0.53 2.01
CA CYS A 59 -13.65 -0.04 0.68
C CYS A 59 -15.15 -0.24 0.38
N GLU A 60 -15.81 0.82 -0.12
CA GLU A 60 -17.27 0.84 -0.37
C GLU A 60 -17.77 -0.28 -1.30
N LYS A 61 -16.92 -0.72 -2.24
CA LYS A 61 -17.23 -1.86 -3.10
C LYS A 61 -17.41 -3.14 -2.29
N GLU A 62 -16.46 -3.42 -1.40
CA GLU A 62 -16.46 -4.64 -0.60
C GLU A 62 -17.52 -4.56 0.50
N LEU A 63 -17.71 -3.38 1.12
CA LEU A 63 -18.78 -3.14 2.09
C LEU A 63 -20.17 -3.43 1.48
N ARG A 64 -20.42 -2.96 0.25
CA ARG A 64 -21.66 -3.28 -0.48
C ARG A 64 -21.79 -4.78 -0.77
N ARG A 65 -20.72 -5.45 -1.19
CA ARG A 65 -20.72 -6.92 -1.42
C ARG A 65 -21.08 -7.68 -0.14
N PHE A 66 -20.56 -7.28 1.01
CA PHE A 66 -20.88 -7.92 2.28
C PHE A 66 -22.31 -7.64 2.73
N LYS A 67 -22.81 -6.40 2.55
CA LYS A 67 -24.21 -6.07 2.83
C LYS A 67 -25.19 -6.85 1.96
N SER A 68 -24.89 -7.03 0.67
CA SER A 68 -25.75 -7.82 -0.24
C SER A 68 -25.70 -9.33 0.05
N SER A 69 -24.66 -9.79 0.74
CA SER A 69 -24.46 -11.20 1.10
C SER A 69 -24.87 -11.52 2.55
N ALA A 70 -25.45 -10.54 3.26
CA ALA A 70 -25.78 -10.70 4.67
C ALA A 70 -27.00 -11.63 4.87
N PHE A 71 -26.66 -12.91 5.07
CA PHE A 71 -27.30 -13.92 5.90
C PHE A 71 -28.81 -14.15 5.69
N SER A 72 -29.14 -14.90 4.63
CA SER A 72 -30.23 -15.88 4.74
C SER A 72 -29.77 -16.98 5.71
N SER A 73 -30.60 -17.29 6.71
CA SER A 73 -30.43 -18.33 7.74
C SER A 73 -29.34 -18.14 8.81
N TRP A 74 -29.65 -17.36 9.87
CA TRP A 74 -29.41 -17.77 11.25
C TRP A 74 -30.64 -17.33 12.07
N ASN A 75 -31.69 -18.17 12.06
CA ASN A 75 -32.76 -18.13 13.06
C ASN A 75 -32.31 -19.05 14.20
N ILE A 76 -32.11 -18.50 15.40
CA ILE A 76 -32.29 -19.22 16.67
C ILE A 76 -33.62 -18.75 17.23
#